data_AF-A0A837BUV3-F1
#
_entry.id   AF-A0A837BUV3-F1
#
_cell.length_a   1.000
_cell.length_b   1.000
_cell.length_c   1.000
_cell.angle_alpha   90.00
_cell.angle_beta   90.00
_cell.angle_gamma   90.00
#
_symmetry.space_group_name_H-M   'P 1'
#
loop_
_entity.id
_entity.type
_entity.pdbx_description
1 polymer ?
#
loop_
_entity_poly.entity_id
_entity_poly.type
_entity_poly.pdbx_seq_one_letter_code
_entity_poly.pdbx_strand_id
1 'polypeptide(L)'
;MSIGPLSEWVTAAAEIAAVCVALFLPVYDKKQEKRKKTRNMKAIFRFLIRKALDEKDTSNLESYFKISYLVIDSNDDKQVYSLVQHAIEILNNKDITQDKKETDVEQLLEYLK
;
A
#
# COMPACT_ATOMS: atom_id res chain seq x y z
N MET A 1 3.63 54.59 15.56
CA MET A 1 4.03 53.56 14.58
C MET A 1 2.84 53.35 13.66
N SER A 2 2.92 53.83 12.41
CA SER A 2 1.86 53.59 11.42
C SER A 2 1.96 52.16 10.94
N ILE A 3 0.90 51.37 11.15
CA ILE A 3 0.76 50.06 10.53
C ILE A 3 0.90 50.26 9.01
N GLY A 4 1.80 49.50 8.37
CA GLY A 4 2.02 49.56 6.92
C GLY A 4 0.73 49.28 6.14
N PRO A 5 0.64 49.70 4.86
CA PRO A 5 -0.56 49.52 4.04
C PRO A 5 -1.01 48.05 4.01
N LEU A 6 -2.32 47.83 3.94
CA LEU A 6 -2.93 46.49 4.00
C LEU A 6 -2.32 45.52 2.96
N SER A 7 -1.92 46.04 1.81
CA SER A 7 -1.26 45.29 0.73
C SER A 7 0.06 44.67 1.15
N GLU A 8 0.89 45.34 1.96
CA GLU A 8 2.18 44.81 2.43
C GLU A 8 1.98 43.62 3.38
N TRP A 9 0.98 43.71 4.26
CA TRP A 9 0.61 42.60 5.16
C TRP A 9 0.08 41.39 4.40
N VAL A 10 -0.72 41.61 3.34
CA VAL A 10 -1.23 40.54 2.48
C VAL A 10 -0.09 39.89 1.71
N THR A 11 0.84 40.67 1.14
CA THR A 11 2.02 40.14 0.44
C THR A 11 2.91 39.33 1.37
N ALA A 12 3.24 39.86 2.56
CA ALA A 12 4.05 39.13 3.54
C ALA A 12 3.38 37.83 3.99
N ALA A 13 2.06 37.83 4.20
CA ALA A 13 1.31 36.62 4.54
C ALA A 13 1.33 35.60 3.39
N ALA A 14 1.17 36.05 2.15
CA ALA A 14 1.21 35.20 0.96
C ALA A 14 2.60 34.59 0.74
N GLU A 15 3.68 35.35 0.95
CA GLU A 15 5.05 34.87 0.87
C GLU A 15 5.33 33.80 1.92
N ILE A 16 4.94 34.04 3.19
CA ILE A 16 5.09 33.05 4.25
C ILE A 16 4.30 31.78 3.93
N ALA A 17 3.07 31.91 3.43
CA ALA A 17 2.26 30.77 3.02
C ALA A 17 2.90 30.00 1.86
N ALA A 18 3.43 30.69 0.85
CA ALA A 18 4.11 30.07 -0.29
C ALA A 18 5.36 29.29 0.14
N VAL A 19 6.17 29.85 1.04
CA VAL A 19 7.33 29.17 1.62
C VAL A 19 6.90 27.94 2.41
N CYS A 20 5.87 28.05 3.26
CA CYS A 20 5.33 26.91 4.00
C CYS A 20 4.85 25.80 3.06
N VAL A 21 4.06 26.13 2.03
CA VAL A 21 3.58 25.14 1.05
C VAL A 21 4.76 24.49 0.32
N ALA A 22 5.75 25.26 -0.14
CA ALA A 22 6.92 24.72 -0.84
C ALA A 22 7.74 23.75 0.04
N LEU A 23 7.82 24.01 1.36
CA LEU A 23 8.52 23.14 2.30
C LEU A 23 7.74 21.86 2.61
N PHE A 24 6.42 21.92 2.75
CA PHE A 24 5.61 20.79 3.23
C PHE A 24 4.91 19.98 2.14
N LEU A 25 4.66 20.55 0.95
CA LEU A 25 4.04 19.85 -0.17
C LEU A 25 4.79 18.57 -0.57
N PRO A 26 6.15 18.56 -0.69
CA PRO A 26 6.87 17.34 -1.05
C PRO A 26 6.71 16.21 -0.01
N VAL A 27 6.56 16.57 1.27
CA VAL A 27 6.33 15.59 2.35
C VAL A 27 4.93 15.00 2.25
N TYR A 28 3.94 15.84 1.95
CA TYR A 28 2.57 15.42 1.71
C TYR A 28 2.47 14.47 0.51
N ASP A 29 3.09 14.84 -0.62
CA ASP A 29 3.06 14.06 -1.86
C ASP A 29 3.70 12.68 -1.65
N LYS A 30 4.86 12.61 -0.99
CA LYS A 30 5.51 11.33 -0.65
C LYS A 30 4.61 10.44 0.20
N LYS A 31 3.86 11.02 1.16
CA LYS A 31 2.93 10.26 2.00
C LYS A 31 1.73 9.75 1.20
N GLN A 32 1.22 10.55 0.27
CA GLN A 32 0.12 10.16 -0.60
C GLN A 32 0.55 9.05 -1.58
N GLU A 33 1.76 9.16 -2.14
CA GLU A 33 2.35 8.18 -3.04
C GLU A 33 2.54 6.82 -2.35
N LYS A 34 3.12 6.82 -1.13
CA LYS A 34 3.26 5.59 -0.32
C LYS A 34 1.91 4.89 -0.12
N ARG A 35 0.89 5.64 0.29
CA ARG A 35 -0.48 5.10 0.48
C ARG A 35 -1.05 4.51 -0.81
N LYS A 36 -0.85 5.19 -1.94
CA LYS A 36 -1.30 4.71 -3.26
C LYS A 36 -0.57 3.41 -3.64
N LYS A 37 0.75 3.34 -3.42
CA LYS A 37 1.58 2.15 -3.68
C LYS A 37 1.12 0.97 -2.84
N THR A 38 0.96 1.12 -1.53
CA THR A 38 0.48 0.05 -0.65
C THR A 38 -0.93 -0.42 -1.04
N ARG A 39 -1.84 0.51 -1.37
CA ARG A 39 -3.19 0.17 -1.85
C ARG A 39 -3.15 -0.65 -3.14
N ASN A 40 -2.33 -0.24 -4.11
CA ASN A 40 -2.17 -0.95 -5.37
C ASN A 40 -1.58 -2.35 -5.15
N MET A 41 -0.59 -2.47 -4.24
CA MET A 41 0.00 -3.75 -3.86
C MET A 41 -1.03 -4.70 -3.24
N LYS A 42 -1.86 -4.22 -2.31
CA LYS A 42 -2.98 -4.99 -1.74
C LYS A 42 -3.93 -5.48 -2.83
N ALA A 43 -4.30 -4.61 -3.77
CA ALA A 43 -5.22 -4.95 -4.86
C ALA A 43 -4.64 -6.04 -5.79
N ILE A 44 -3.36 -5.93 -6.15
CA ILE A 44 -2.67 -6.93 -6.98
C ILE A 44 -2.57 -8.26 -6.24
N PHE A 45 -2.17 -8.25 -4.96
CA PHE A 45 -2.09 -9.49 -4.18
C PHE A 45 -3.45 -10.16 -4.02
N ARG A 46 -4.51 -9.40 -3.71
CA ARG A 46 -5.88 -9.93 -3.70
C ARG A 46 -6.21 -10.64 -5.01
N PHE A 47 -5.95 -9.99 -6.13
CA PHE A 47 -6.25 -10.55 -7.44
C PHE A 47 -5.46 -11.84 -7.69
N LEU A 48 -4.15 -11.84 -7.41
CA LEU A 48 -3.29 -13.00 -7.62
C LEU A 48 -3.61 -14.16 -6.67
N ILE A 49 -3.99 -13.88 -5.42
CA ILE A 49 -4.43 -14.91 -4.47
C ILE A 49 -5.72 -15.57 -4.96
N ARG A 50 -6.71 -14.79 -5.40
CA ARG A 50 -7.95 -15.34 -5.97
C ARG A 50 -7.68 -16.15 -7.23
N LYS A 51 -6.86 -15.62 -8.13
CA LYS A 51 -6.43 -16.34 -9.33
C LYS A 51 -5.73 -17.66 -9.00
N ALA A 52 -4.87 -17.66 -7.97
CA ALA A 52 -4.18 -18.87 -7.53
C ALA A 52 -5.13 -19.92 -6.90
N LEU A 53 -6.19 -19.49 -6.22
CA LEU A 53 -7.26 -20.39 -5.76
C LEU A 53 -8.00 -21.03 -6.94
N ASP A 54 -8.41 -20.22 -7.92
CA ASP A 54 -9.20 -20.67 -9.07
C ASP A 54 -8.39 -21.61 -9.98
N GLU A 55 -7.16 -21.22 -10.31
CA GLU A 55 -6.28 -21.96 -11.24
C GLU A 55 -5.47 -23.06 -10.57
N LYS A 56 -5.46 -23.11 -9.22
CA LYS A 56 -4.61 -23.99 -8.41
C LYS A 56 -3.12 -23.85 -8.72
N ASP A 57 -2.71 -22.66 -9.15
CA ASP A 57 -1.33 -22.31 -9.49
C ASP A 57 -0.89 -21.03 -8.77
N THR A 58 0.15 -21.15 -7.95
CA THR A 58 0.72 -20.05 -7.17
C THR A 58 1.88 -19.34 -7.89
N SER A 59 2.31 -19.82 -9.07
CA SER A 59 3.50 -19.33 -9.77
C SER A 59 3.55 -17.81 -9.97
N ASN A 60 2.44 -17.23 -10.43
CA ASN A 60 2.30 -15.78 -10.66
C ASN A 60 2.31 -14.99 -9.34
N LEU A 61 1.62 -15.51 -8.32
CA LEU A 61 1.57 -14.91 -6.99
C LEU A 61 2.97 -14.89 -6.37
N GLU A 62 3.69 -16.01 -6.40
CA GLU A 62 5.05 -16.12 -5.88
C GLU A 62 6.04 -15.25 -6.64
N SER A 63 5.90 -15.15 -7.97
CA SER A 63 6.76 -14.30 -8.80
C SER A 63 6.58 -12.83 -8.42
N TYR A 64 5.33 -12.37 -8.35
CA TYR A 64 5.05 -11.01 -7.92
C TYR A 64 5.47 -10.76 -6.47
N PHE A 65 5.25 -11.72 -5.56
CA PHE A 65 5.70 -11.66 -4.17
C PHE A 65 7.22 -11.45 -4.07
N LYS A 66 8.02 -12.23 -4.80
CA LYS A 66 9.49 -12.09 -4.83
C LYS A 66 9.92 -10.72 -5.38
N ILE A 67 9.28 -10.22 -6.44
CA ILE A 67 9.60 -8.91 -7.02
C ILE A 67 9.22 -7.78 -6.06
N SER A 68 8.03 -7.87 -5.45
CA SER A 68 7.50 -6.84 -4.57
C SER A 68 8.34 -6.63 -3.30
N TYR A 69 9.09 -7.66 -2.86
CA TYR A 69 10.03 -7.56 -1.74
C TYR A 69 11.03 -6.41 -1.92
N LEU A 70 11.48 -6.17 -3.15
CA LEU A 70 12.46 -5.14 -3.48
C LEU A 70 11.95 -3.71 -3.26
N VAL A 71 10.64 -3.53 -3.14
CA VAL A 71 10.00 -2.22 -3.00
C VAL A 71 9.31 -2.03 -1.66
N ILE A 72 9.48 -2.93 -0.69
CA ILE A 72 8.92 -2.78 0.67
C ILE A 72 9.70 -1.70 1.42
N ASP A 73 9.01 -0.61 1.78
CA ASP A 73 9.66 0.53 2.45
C ASP A 73 8.89 1.08 3.68
N SER A 74 7.74 0.48 3.99
CA SER A 74 6.88 0.89 5.10
C SER A 74 6.47 -0.28 5.99
N ASN A 75 5.98 0.01 7.20
CA ASN A 75 5.47 -1.01 8.10
C ASN A 75 4.19 -1.67 7.55
N ASP A 76 3.34 -0.87 6.90
CA ASP A 76 2.12 -1.36 6.26
C ASP A 76 2.46 -2.35 5.13
N ASP A 77 3.50 -2.07 4.34
CA ASP A 77 3.96 -2.99 3.29
C ASP A 77 4.47 -4.31 3.87
N LYS A 78 5.21 -4.25 4.99
CA LYS A 78 5.68 -5.47 5.69
C LYS A 78 4.52 -6.31 6.21
N GLN A 79 3.48 -5.68 6.75
CA GLN A 79 2.28 -6.39 7.19
C GLN A 79 1.58 -7.07 6.03
N VAL A 80 1.35 -6.35 4.92
CA VAL A 80 0.79 -6.92 3.69
C VAL A 80 1.63 -8.09 3.21
N TYR A 81 2.95 -7.96 3.21
CA TYR A 81 3.86 -9.02 2.80
C TYR A 81 3.75 -10.26 3.68
N SER A 82 3.70 -10.10 5.01
CA SER A 82 3.55 -11.23 5.93
C SER A 82 2.22 -11.98 5.73
N LEU A 83 1.12 -11.26 5.48
CA LEU A 83 -0.18 -11.85 5.17
C LEU A 83 -0.15 -12.64 3.86
N VAL A 84 0.50 -12.11 2.83
CA VAL A 84 0.63 -12.80 1.54
C VAL A 84 1.52 -14.02 1.66
N GLN A 85 2.60 -13.95 2.44
CA GLN A 85 3.44 -15.11 2.70
C GLN A 85 2.62 -16.25 3.31
N HIS A 86 1.79 -15.93 4.30
CA HIS A 86 0.90 -16.90 4.92
C HIS A 86 -0.14 -17.46 3.94
N ALA A 87 -0.69 -16.63 3.05
CA ALA A 87 -1.58 -17.09 1.99
C ALA A 87 -0.88 -18.07 1.04
N ILE A 88 0.36 -17.80 0.64
CA ILE A 88 1.17 -18.71 -0.20
C ILE A 88 1.41 -20.05 0.52
N GLU A 89 1.74 -20.02 1.82
CA GLU A 89 1.92 -21.22 2.62
C GLU A 89 0.66 -22.10 2.66
N ILE A 90 -0.52 -21.49 2.85
CA ILE A 90 -1.82 -22.20 2.82
C ILE A 90 -2.09 -22.79 1.42
N LEU A 91 -1.89 -22.00 0.38
CA LEU A 91 -2.14 -22.42 -1.01
C LEU A 91 -1.24 -23.57 -1.44
N ASN A 92 0.03 -23.56 -1.04
CA ASN A 92 1.00 -24.61 -1.34
C ASN A 92 0.89 -25.84 -0.44
N ASN A 93 0.14 -25.78 0.66
CA ASN A 93 -0.03 -26.91 1.57
C ASN A 93 -0.80 -28.06 0.89
N LYS A 94 -0.19 -29.25 0.80
CA LYS A 94 -0.80 -30.42 0.14
C LYS A 94 -1.73 -31.21 1.05
N ASP A 95 -1.66 -30.98 2.35
CA ASP A 95 -2.43 -31.72 3.37
C ASP A 95 -3.82 -31.11 3.61
N ILE A 96 -4.10 -29.94 3.02
CA ILE A 96 -5.36 -29.20 3.18
C ILE A 96 -6.22 -29.36 1.92
N THR A 97 -7.51 -29.65 2.10
CA THR A 97 -8.49 -29.70 1.01
C THR A 97 -8.72 -28.33 0.38
N GLN A 98 -9.13 -28.30 -0.89
CA GLN A 98 -9.36 -27.04 -1.61
C GLN A 98 -10.37 -26.13 -0.90
N ASP A 99 -11.50 -26.68 -0.43
CA ASP A 99 -12.55 -25.91 0.25
C ASP A 99 -12.04 -25.26 1.55
N LYS A 100 -11.13 -25.94 2.24
CA LYS A 100 -10.51 -25.41 3.46
C LYS A 100 -9.49 -24.32 3.14
N LYS A 101 -8.72 -24.47 2.06
CA LYS A 101 -7.84 -23.39 1.56
C LYS A 101 -8.63 -22.13 1.22
N GLU A 102 -9.76 -22.28 0.54
CA GLU A 102 -10.63 -21.15 0.19
C GLU A 102 -11.13 -20.43 1.44
N THR A 103 -11.61 -21.19 2.44
CA THR A 103 -12.08 -20.64 3.71
C THR A 103 -10.97 -19.90 4.48
N ASP A 104 -9.79 -20.50 4.60
CA ASP A 104 -8.67 -19.94 5.37
C ASP A 104 -8.07 -18.71 4.66
N VAL A 105 -8.03 -18.70 3.33
CA VAL A 105 -7.53 -17.59 2.52
C VAL A 105 -8.52 -16.43 2.43
N GLU A 106 -9.84 -16.67 2.47
CA GLU A 106 -10.83 -15.59 2.40
C GLU A 106 -10.74 -14.65 3.62
N GLN A 107 -10.37 -15.17 4.79
CA GLN A 107 -10.06 -14.35 5.96
C GLN A 107 -8.89 -13.39 5.70
N LEU A 108 -7.85 -13.85 5.01
CA LEU A 108 -6.69 -13.01 4.64
C LEU A 108 -7.06 -11.98 3.57
N LEU A 109 -7.94 -12.34 2.64
CA LEU A 109 -8.43 -11.45 1.59
C LEU A 109 -9.23 -10.26 2.15
N GLU A 110 -9.88 -10.42 3.30
CA GLU A 110 -10.54 -9.31 4.00
C GLU A 110 -9.57 -8.23 4.48
N TYR A 111 -8.41 -8.62 5.05
CA TYR A 111 -7.37 -7.68 5.48
C TYR A 111 -6.70 -6.91 4.34
N LEU A 112 -6.79 -7.47 3.12
CA LEU A 112 -6.31 -6.83 1.90
C LEU A 112 -7.35 -5.86 1.31
N LYS A 113 -8.51 -5.61 1.97
CA LYS A 113 -9.49 -4.58 1.53
C LYS A 113 -8.90 -3.18 1.79
#